data_AF-A0A2G6JK71-F1
#
_entry.id   AF-A0A2G6JK71-F1
#
_cell.length_a   1.000
_cell.length_b   1.000
_cell.length_c   1.000
_cell.angle_alpha   90.00
_cell.angle_beta   90.00
_cell.angle_gamma   90.00
#
_symmetry.space_group_name_H-M   'P 1'
#
loop_
_entity.id
_entity.type
_entity.pdbx_description
1 polymer ?
#
loop_
_entity_poly.entity_id
_entity_poly.type
_entity_poly.pdbx_seq_one_letter_code
_entity_poly.pdbx_strand_id
1 'polypeptide(L)'
;MSTTDLQEIIFSTADRLLMAGVQPTLSGIAESLGKSESEVEGEFKAWWGRVPERLLVSSNSVVIPDVPEVLGQSFARIWEQAVQEASSNFVQLQHKQEVGIDIARREADESLQESRARMLDLEDKLRDQARLNEELKSQLKEAEAEVGVLKTSLAAETSQRKQEEQSRLNVEQDLNHLRKTYDDAKRTFDKRIKDKERHALETVSKSDADVRYYRGALGKLRDEVGKKESALTKTIHELQAELARKDAKSDMQKSQIKSLEDELEKIKSDTSGQSRDMAKINAKLLSESNKNKRLEDKIKELDEEVRKARQKQVSLSNEQARRENSIRNQFKGREEELVRSLAKIASLEKKIITQDEEIRRLNSRL
;
A
#
# COMPACT_ATOMS: atom_id res chain seq x y z
N MET A 1 -113.89 -67.67 -96.17
CA MET A 1 -113.24 -68.22 -97.37
C MET A 1 -111.93 -68.83 -96.95
N SER A 2 -111.64 -70.07 -97.37
CA SER A 2 -110.34 -70.73 -97.19
C SER A 2 -109.24 -69.88 -97.85
N THR A 3 -108.06 -69.77 -97.23
CA THR A 3 -106.93 -68.98 -97.76
C THR A 3 -106.42 -69.48 -99.11
N THR A 4 -106.53 -70.77 -99.38
CA THR A 4 -106.16 -71.41 -100.66
C THR A 4 -107.09 -71.01 -101.81
N ASP A 5 -108.40 -70.90 -101.57
CA ASP A 5 -109.36 -70.47 -102.59
C ASP A 5 -109.13 -69.00 -102.96
N LEU A 6 -108.67 -68.20 -101.99
CA LEU A 6 -108.34 -66.79 -102.16
C LEU A 6 -107.09 -66.63 -103.06
N GLN A 7 -106.08 -67.48 -102.87
CA GLN A 7 -104.85 -67.52 -103.67
C GLN A 7 -105.13 -67.92 -105.13
N GLU A 8 -105.92 -68.99 -105.37
CA GLU A 8 -106.26 -69.41 -106.74
C GLU A 8 -107.09 -68.37 -107.50
N ILE A 9 -108.01 -67.69 -106.80
CA ILE A 9 -108.80 -66.62 -107.41
C ILE A 9 -107.93 -65.40 -107.74
N ILE A 10 -107.00 -65.01 -106.85
CA ILE A 10 -106.05 -63.92 -107.13
C ILE A 10 -105.15 -64.29 -108.31
N PHE A 11 -104.63 -65.52 -108.36
CA PHE A 11 -103.71 -65.96 -109.41
C PHE A 11 -104.41 -66.05 -110.76
N SER A 12 -105.59 -66.66 -110.81
CA SER A 12 -106.38 -66.75 -112.04
C SER A 12 -106.84 -65.37 -112.53
N THR A 13 -107.15 -64.44 -111.63
CA THR A 13 -107.52 -63.06 -112.00
C THR A 13 -106.32 -62.26 -112.51
N ALA A 14 -105.15 -62.40 -111.87
CA ALA A 14 -103.90 -61.82 -112.34
C ALA A 14 -103.49 -62.40 -113.71
N ASP A 15 -103.60 -63.71 -113.88
CA ASP A 15 -103.27 -64.40 -115.13
C ASP A 15 -104.27 -64.02 -116.24
N ARG A 16 -105.55 -63.83 -115.92
CA ARG A 16 -106.55 -63.33 -116.88
C ARG A 16 -106.27 -61.90 -117.32
N LEU A 17 -105.88 -61.01 -116.40
CA LEU A 17 -105.50 -59.63 -116.74
C LEU A 17 -104.26 -59.62 -117.64
N LEU A 18 -103.28 -60.47 -117.33
CA LEU A 18 -102.05 -60.59 -118.09
C LEU A 18 -102.29 -61.18 -119.49
N MET A 19 -103.18 -62.19 -119.62
CA MET A 19 -103.64 -62.72 -120.92
C MET A 19 -104.45 -61.72 -121.73
N ALA A 20 -105.15 -60.79 -121.06
CA ALA A 20 -105.83 -59.67 -121.70
C ALA A 20 -104.89 -58.51 -122.08
N GLY A 21 -103.58 -58.66 -121.86
CA GLY A 21 -102.55 -57.66 -122.19
C GLY A 21 -102.49 -56.48 -121.22
N VAL A 22 -103.14 -56.56 -120.07
CA VAL A 22 -103.15 -55.51 -119.04
C VAL A 22 -102.25 -55.94 -117.89
N GLN A 23 -101.33 -55.07 -117.48
CA GLN A 23 -100.46 -55.36 -116.33
C GLN A 23 -101.30 -55.53 -115.06
N PRO A 24 -101.27 -56.70 -114.41
CA PRO A 24 -101.97 -56.88 -113.14
C PRO A 24 -101.30 -56.01 -112.07
N THR A 25 -102.01 -54.98 -111.61
CA THR A 25 -101.61 -54.13 -110.48
C THR A 25 -102.33 -54.59 -109.21
N LEU A 26 -101.71 -54.29 -108.07
CA LEU A 26 -102.26 -54.66 -106.76
C LEU A 26 -103.65 -54.06 -106.53
N SER A 27 -103.84 -52.80 -106.94
CA SER A 27 -105.13 -52.12 -106.91
C SER A 27 -106.15 -52.73 -107.88
N GLY A 28 -105.73 -53.08 -109.10
CA GLY A 28 -106.61 -53.64 -110.13
C GLY A 28 -107.15 -55.02 -109.77
N ILE A 29 -106.33 -55.86 -109.12
CA ILE A 29 -106.77 -57.17 -108.63
C ILE A 29 -107.68 -56.99 -107.40
N ALA A 30 -107.31 -56.13 -106.46
CA ALA A 30 -108.10 -55.86 -105.26
C ALA A 30 -109.50 -55.33 -105.62
N GLU A 31 -109.59 -54.41 -106.58
CA GLU A 31 -110.85 -53.86 -107.10
C GLU A 31 -111.68 -54.94 -107.81
N SER A 32 -111.06 -55.76 -108.67
CA SER A 32 -111.76 -56.83 -109.39
C SER A 32 -112.32 -57.94 -108.48
N LEU A 33 -111.73 -58.12 -107.29
CA LEU A 33 -112.13 -59.11 -106.30
C LEU A 33 -112.94 -58.53 -105.13
N GLY A 34 -113.15 -57.21 -105.11
CA GLY A 34 -113.87 -56.51 -104.05
C GLY A 34 -113.23 -56.63 -102.67
N LYS A 35 -111.89 -56.75 -102.60
CA LYS A 35 -111.12 -56.94 -101.36
C LYS A 35 -110.17 -55.77 -101.09
N SER A 36 -109.70 -55.67 -99.85
CA SER A 36 -108.73 -54.65 -99.46
C SER A 36 -107.32 -55.01 -100.01
N GLU A 37 -106.54 -53.99 -100.38
CA GLU A 37 -105.19 -54.18 -100.92
C GLU A 37 -104.27 -54.96 -99.97
N SER A 38 -104.43 -54.75 -98.66
CA SER A 38 -103.64 -55.46 -97.63
C SER A 38 -103.90 -56.96 -97.59
N GLU A 39 -105.08 -57.44 -97.99
CA GLU A 39 -105.42 -58.87 -98.04
C GLU A 39 -104.86 -59.56 -99.29
N VAL A 40 -104.61 -58.79 -100.36
CA VAL A 40 -104.11 -59.27 -101.66
C VAL A 40 -102.60 -59.18 -101.74
N GLU A 41 -101.97 -58.23 -101.02
CA GLU A 41 -100.53 -57.92 -101.13
C GLU A 41 -99.61 -59.13 -100.90
N GLY A 42 -99.90 -59.94 -99.88
CA GLY A 42 -99.09 -61.12 -99.58
C GLY A 42 -99.09 -62.14 -100.71
N GLU A 43 -100.27 -62.47 -101.23
CA GLU A 43 -100.45 -63.44 -102.31
C GLU A 43 -100.02 -62.87 -103.67
N PHE A 44 -100.21 -61.58 -103.92
CA PHE A 44 -99.72 -60.92 -105.13
C PHE A 44 -98.20 -60.88 -105.19
N LYS A 45 -97.51 -60.64 -104.07
CA LYS A 45 -96.04 -60.78 -103.98
C LYS A 45 -95.60 -62.22 -104.22
N ALA A 46 -96.33 -63.21 -103.70
CA ALA A 46 -96.05 -64.62 -103.95
C ALA A 46 -96.26 -65.01 -105.43
N TRP A 47 -97.29 -64.47 -106.08
CA TRP A 47 -97.52 -64.62 -107.52
C TRP A 47 -96.34 -64.05 -108.32
N TRP A 48 -95.87 -62.85 -108.00
CA TRP A 48 -94.73 -62.20 -108.67
C TRP A 48 -93.40 -62.90 -108.41
N GLY A 49 -93.18 -63.45 -107.21
CA GLY A 49 -92.02 -64.29 -106.89
C GLY A 49 -91.94 -65.58 -107.72
N ARG A 50 -93.07 -66.10 -108.22
CA ARG A 50 -93.13 -67.28 -109.11
C ARG A 50 -93.07 -66.95 -110.60
N VAL A 51 -92.99 -65.69 -110.99
CA VAL A 51 -92.88 -65.29 -112.41
C VAL A 51 -91.51 -65.57 -113.04
N PRO A 52 -90.38 -65.41 -112.33
CA PRO A 52 -89.08 -65.83 -112.86
C PRO A 52 -89.06 -67.32 -113.25
N GLU A 53 -89.66 -68.19 -112.43
CA GLU A 53 -89.77 -69.62 -112.73
C GLU A 53 -90.68 -69.89 -113.95
N ARG A 54 -91.77 -69.13 -114.13
CA ARG A 54 -92.65 -69.22 -115.31
C ARG A 54 -91.99 -68.75 -116.61
N LEU A 55 -91.11 -67.75 -116.54
CA LEU A 55 -90.36 -67.25 -117.68
C LEU A 55 -89.21 -68.18 -118.10
N LEU A 56 -88.61 -68.91 -117.15
CA LEU A 56 -87.55 -69.88 -117.42
C LEU A 56 -88.04 -71.16 -118.14
N VAL A 57 -89.33 -71.50 -118.01
CA VAL A 57 -89.97 -72.69 -118.63
C VAL A 57 -90.28 -72.49 -120.13
N SER A 58 -90.20 -71.27 -120.67
CA SER A 58 -90.39 -71.02 -122.12
C SER A 58 -89.09 -71.11 -122.94
N SER A 59 -88.06 -71.78 -122.42
CA SER A 59 -86.78 -72.01 -123.10
C SER A 59 -86.83 -73.06 -124.23
N ASN A 60 -88.00 -73.64 -124.53
CA ASN A 60 -88.20 -74.44 -125.74
C ASN A 60 -89.24 -73.79 -126.67
N SER A 61 -88.71 -73.27 -127.78
CA SER A 61 -89.41 -72.73 -128.95
C SER A 61 -90.17 -71.41 -128.70
N VAL A 62 -89.43 -70.30 -128.81
CA VAL A 62 -90.03 -69.02 -129.20
C VAL A 62 -90.51 -69.17 -130.65
N VAL A 63 -91.72 -69.70 -130.84
CA VAL A 63 -92.40 -69.70 -132.14
C VAL A 63 -93.17 -68.38 -132.23
N ILE A 64 -92.63 -67.43 -132.98
CA ILE A 64 -93.35 -66.23 -133.37
C ILE A 64 -94.27 -66.63 -134.52
N PRO A 65 -95.62 -66.59 -134.36
CA PRO A 65 -96.53 -66.92 -135.45
C PRO A 65 -96.29 -65.99 -136.65
N ASP A 66 -96.37 -66.54 -137.86
CA ASP A 66 -96.17 -65.87 -139.17
C ASP A 66 -94.73 -65.50 -139.58
N VAL A 67 -93.71 -65.99 -138.89
CA VAL A 67 -92.30 -65.76 -139.27
C VAL A 67 -91.60 -67.07 -139.64
N PRO A 68 -90.95 -67.16 -140.83
CA PRO A 68 -90.20 -68.34 -141.22
C PRO A 68 -89.19 -68.76 -140.14
N GLU A 69 -89.10 -70.07 -139.90
CA GLU A 69 -88.36 -70.68 -138.78
C GLU A 69 -86.89 -70.20 -138.67
N VAL A 70 -86.26 -69.88 -139.80
CA VAL A 70 -84.90 -69.33 -139.89
C VAL A 70 -84.78 -67.96 -139.19
N LEU A 71 -85.79 -67.10 -139.34
CA LEU A 71 -85.84 -65.80 -138.67
C LEU A 71 -86.18 -65.95 -137.19
N GLY A 72 -87.08 -66.86 -136.82
CA GLY A 72 -87.38 -67.17 -135.41
C GLY A 72 -86.15 -67.64 -134.62
N GLN A 73 -85.33 -68.52 -135.22
CA GLN A 73 -84.05 -68.93 -134.64
C GLN A 73 -83.05 -67.77 -134.53
N SER A 74 -83.03 -66.85 -135.50
CA SER A 74 -82.17 -65.67 -135.44
C SER A 74 -82.59 -64.68 -134.34
N PHE A 75 -83.89 -64.45 -134.14
CA PHE A 75 -84.41 -63.62 -133.07
C PHE A 75 -84.19 -64.26 -131.69
N ALA A 76 -84.33 -65.58 -131.57
CA ALA A 76 -84.01 -66.29 -130.35
C ALA A 76 -82.53 -66.14 -129.98
N ARG A 77 -81.62 -66.22 -130.95
CA ARG A 77 -80.18 -65.95 -130.73
C ARG A 77 -79.90 -64.50 -130.34
N ILE A 78 -80.56 -63.53 -130.97
CA ILE A 78 -80.42 -62.11 -130.61
C ILE A 78 -80.94 -61.87 -129.20
N TRP A 79 -82.04 -62.51 -128.81
CA TRP A 79 -82.60 -62.43 -127.45
C TRP A 79 -81.67 -63.08 -126.42
N GLU A 80 -81.17 -64.29 -126.69
CA GLU A 80 -80.17 -64.94 -125.84
C GLU A 80 -78.92 -64.08 -125.69
N GLN A 81 -78.43 -63.48 -126.79
CA GLN A 81 -77.29 -62.58 -126.76
C GLN A 81 -77.58 -61.30 -125.95
N ALA A 82 -78.77 -60.72 -126.09
CA ALA A 82 -79.19 -59.55 -125.31
C ALA A 82 -79.35 -59.86 -123.82
N VAL A 83 -79.89 -61.03 -123.47
CA VAL A 83 -79.99 -61.50 -122.07
C VAL A 83 -78.61 -61.81 -121.50
N GLN A 84 -77.71 -62.39 -122.29
CA GLN A 84 -76.32 -62.64 -121.90
C GLN A 84 -75.54 -61.33 -121.70
N GLU A 85 -75.76 -60.32 -122.55
CA GLU A 85 -75.18 -58.99 -122.40
C GLU A 85 -75.76 -58.24 -121.19
N ALA A 86 -77.08 -58.30 -120.97
CA ALA A 86 -77.73 -57.70 -119.81
C ALA A 86 -77.28 -58.35 -118.50
N SER A 87 -77.14 -59.67 -118.45
CA SER A 87 -76.63 -60.39 -117.27
C SER A 87 -75.15 -60.10 -117.02
N SER A 88 -74.31 -60.04 -118.07
CA SER A 88 -72.91 -59.61 -117.96
C SER A 88 -72.80 -58.17 -117.42
N ASN A 89 -73.61 -57.24 -117.95
CA ASN A 89 -73.66 -55.86 -117.49
C ASN A 89 -74.14 -55.75 -116.04
N PHE A 90 -75.12 -56.57 -115.64
CA PHE A 90 -75.59 -56.64 -114.27
C PHE A 90 -74.49 -57.12 -113.31
N VAL A 91 -73.78 -58.20 -113.66
CA VAL A 91 -72.65 -58.71 -112.86
C VAL A 91 -71.53 -57.66 -112.75
N GLN A 92 -71.23 -56.94 -113.84
CA GLN A 92 -70.25 -55.85 -113.81
C GLN A 92 -70.70 -54.68 -112.94
N LEU A 93 -71.99 -54.30 -113.00
CA LEU A 93 -72.55 -53.23 -112.18
C LEU A 93 -72.54 -53.62 -110.70
N GLN A 94 -72.94 -54.84 -110.39
CA GLN A 94 -72.88 -55.41 -109.04
C GLN A 94 -71.45 -55.43 -108.52
N HIS A 95 -70.48 -55.90 -109.31
CA HIS A 95 -69.07 -55.91 -108.91
C HIS A 95 -68.52 -54.49 -108.69
N LYS A 96 -68.85 -53.52 -109.55
CA LYS A 96 -68.48 -52.11 -109.36
C LYS A 96 -69.10 -51.53 -108.08
N GLN A 97 -70.35 -51.89 -107.78
CA GLN A 97 -71.03 -51.46 -106.56
C GLN A 97 -70.38 -52.09 -105.32
N GLU A 98 -70.06 -53.38 -105.34
CA GLU A 98 -69.35 -54.08 -104.25
C GLU A 98 -67.97 -53.47 -104.01
N VAL A 99 -67.18 -53.23 -105.07
CA VAL A 99 -65.89 -52.55 -104.97
C VAL A 99 -66.04 -51.13 -104.43
N GLY A 100 -67.08 -50.39 -104.85
CA GLY A 100 -67.37 -49.06 -104.32
C GLY A 100 -67.72 -49.06 -102.84
N ILE A 101 -68.50 -50.05 -102.38
CA ILE A 101 -68.83 -50.23 -100.96
C ILE A 101 -67.57 -50.59 -100.16
N ASP A 102 -66.71 -51.46 -100.69
CA ASP A 102 -65.47 -51.86 -100.03
C ASP A 102 -64.46 -50.70 -99.92
N ILE A 103 -64.36 -49.86 -100.96
CA ILE A 103 -63.54 -48.64 -100.92
C ILE A 103 -64.08 -47.68 -99.85
N ALA A 104 -65.38 -47.40 -99.86
CA ALA A 104 -66.00 -46.50 -98.88
C ALA A 104 -65.84 -47.01 -97.44
N ARG A 105 -65.91 -48.33 -97.22
CA ARG A 105 -65.64 -48.95 -95.92
C ARG A 105 -64.19 -48.76 -95.49
N ARG A 106 -63.23 -48.99 -96.38
CA ARG A 106 -61.80 -48.78 -96.09
C ARG A 106 -61.50 -47.32 -95.75
N GLU A 107 -62.03 -46.37 -96.53
CA GLU A 107 -61.85 -44.95 -96.26
C GLU A 107 -62.47 -44.55 -94.90
N ALA A 108 -63.65 -45.08 -94.57
CA ALA A 108 -64.28 -44.85 -93.26
C ALA A 108 -63.46 -45.46 -92.11
N ASP A 109 -62.94 -46.68 -92.29
CA ASP A 109 -62.10 -47.38 -91.30
C ASP A 109 -60.76 -46.66 -91.12
N GLU A 110 -60.12 -46.21 -92.20
CA GLU A 110 -58.88 -45.43 -92.17
C GLU A 110 -59.11 -44.08 -91.46
N SER A 111 -60.20 -43.36 -91.80
CA SER A 111 -60.55 -42.11 -91.13
C SER A 111 -60.84 -42.31 -89.63
N LEU A 112 -61.53 -43.40 -89.26
CA LEU A 112 -61.80 -43.76 -87.88
C LEU A 112 -60.51 -44.10 -87.14
N GLN A 113 -59.60 -44.83 -87.77
CA GLN A 113 -58.30 -45.19 -87.22
C GLN A 113 -57.43 -43.94 -87.00
N GLU A 114 -57.38 -43.02 -87.97
CA GLU A 114 -56.68 -41.74 -87.81
C GLU A 114 -57.28 -40.90 -86.68
N SER A 115 -58.61 -40.81 -86.59
CA SER A 115 -59.29 -40.07 -85.52
C SER A 115 -58.98 -40.66 -84.15
N ARG A 116 -58.99 -42.00 -84.02
CA ARG A 116 -58.59 -42.70 -82.80
C ARG A 116 -57.12 -42.45 -82.45
N ALA A 117 -56.23 -42.51 -83.43
CA ALA A 117 -54.81 -42.23 -83.23
C ALA A 117 -54.58 -40.78 -82.75
N ARG A 118 -55.27 -39.80 -83.34
CA ARG A 118 -55.22 -38.39 -82.92
C ARG A 118 -55.79 -38.20 -81.52
N MET A 119 -56.87 -38.90 -81.18
CA MET A 119 -57.47 -38.84 -79.84
C MET A 119 -56.50 -39.40 -78.78
N LEU A 120 -55.87 -40.54 -79.04
CA LEU A 120 -54.86 -41.11 -78.14
C LEU A 120 -53.65 -40.17 -77.97
N ASP A 121 -53.13 -39.57 -79.05
CA ASP A 121 -52.03 -38.61 -78.97
C ASP A 121 -52.40 -37.36 -78.16
N LEU A 122 -53.64 -36.87 -78.28
CA LEU A 122 -54.14 -35.75 -77.47
C LEU A 122 -54.33 -36.14 -76.00
N GLU A 123 -54.83 -37.35 -75.72
CA GLU A 123 -54.96 -37.87 -74.36
C GLU A 123 -53.59 -38.02 -73.68
N ASP A 124 -52.59 -38.55 -74.39
CA ASP A 124 -51.24 -38.69 -73.86
C ASP A 124 -50.59 -37.33 -73.62
N LYS A 125 -50.72 -36.38 -74.57
CA LYS A 125 -50.30 -34.99 -74.34
C LYS A 125 -50.98 -34.34 -73.14
N LEU A 126 -52.28 -34.59 -72.95
CA LEU A 126 -53.03 -34.07 -71.81
C LEU A 126 -52.53 -34.66 -70.49
N ARG A 127 -52.22 -35.97 -70.46
CA ARG A 127 -51.62 -36.63 -69.30
C ARG A 127 -50.24 -36.06 -68.98
N ASP A 128 -49.39 -35.88 -69.97
CA ASP A 128 -48.06 -35.30 -69.79
C ASP A 128 -48.14 -33.86 -69.28
N GLN A 129 -49.05 -33.06 -69.83
CA GLN A 129 -49.30 -31.70 -69.33
C GLN A 129 -49.86 -31.70 -67.90
N ALA A 130 -50.72 -32.66 -67.54
CA ALA A 130 -51.20 -32.80 -66.17
C ALA A 130 -50.06 -33.13 -65.19
N ARG A 131 -49.16 -34.07 -65.57
CA ARG A 131 -47.97 -34.42 -64.78
C ARG A 131 -47.03 -33.22 -64.61
N LEU A 132 -46.74 -32.50 -65.70
CA LEU A 132 -45.90 -31.30 -65.65
C LEU A 132 -46.51 -30.22 -64.75
N ASN A 133 -47.83 -30.00 -64.84
CA ASN A 133 -48.52 -29.04 -63.97
C ASN A 133 -48.48 -29.45 -62.50
N GLU A 134 -48.56 -30.75 -62.20
CA GLU A 134 -48.44 -31.25 -60.82
C GLU A 134 -47.03 -31.08 -60.28
N GLU A 135 -46.00 -31.35 -61.09
CA GLU A 135 -44.60 -31.13 -60.76
C GLU A 135 -44.30 -29.65 -60.50
N LEU A 136 -44.74 -28.75 -61.39
CA LEU A 136 -44.59 -27.30 -61.21
C LEU A 136 -45.32 -26.80 -59.95
N LYS A 137 -46.49 -27.36 -59.62
CA LYS A 137 -47.19 -27.04 -58.37
C LYS A 137 -46.44 -27.53 -57.13
N SER A 138 -45.76 -28.67 -57.21
CA SER A 138 -44.89 -29.14 -56.11
C SER A 138 -43.70 -28.20 -55.92
N GLN A 139 -43.00 -27.87 -57.01
CA GLN A 139 -41.86 -26.95 -56.99
C GLN A 139 -42.24 -25.56 -56.48
N LEU A 140 -43.43 -25.05 -56.86
CA LEU A 140 -43.93 -23.78 -56.35
C LEU A 140 -44.14 -23.82 -54.82
N LYS A 141 -44.74 -24.90 -54.29
CA LYS A 141 -44.93 -25.07 -52.84
C LYS A 141 -43.60 -25.16 -52.10
N GLU A 142 -42.62 -25.86 -52.67
CA GLU A 142 -41.28 -25.97 -52.09
C GLU A 142 -40.58 -24.60 -52.05
N ALA A 143 -40.62 -23.84 -53.14
CA ALA A 143 -40.08 -22.49 -53.20
C ALA A 143 -40.80 -21.52 -52.24
N GLU A 144 -42.13 -21.63 -52.12
CA GLU A 144 -42.91 -20.84 -51.16
C GLU A 144 -42.52 -21.17 -49.70
N ALA A 145 -42.29 -22.45 -49.39
CA ALA A 145 -41.82 -22.87 -48.08
C ALA A 145 -40.41 -22.35 -47.79
N GLU A 146 -39.50 -22.41 -48.76
CA GLU A 146 -38.14 -21.86 -48.64
C GLU A 146 -38.16 -20.35 -48.41
N VAL A 147 -38.98 -19.61 -49.17
CA VAL A 147 -39.21 -18.17 -48.94
C VAL A 147 -39.75 -17.91 -47.53
N GLY A 148 -40.64 -18.77 -47.03
CA GLY A 148 -41.15 -18.71 -45.65
C GLY A 148 -40.05 -18.85 -44.62
N VAL A 149 -39.18 -19.86 -44.76
CA VAL A 149 -38.03 -20.12 -43.87
C VAL A 149 -37.01 -18.99 -43.94
N LEU A 150 -36.72 -18.48 -45.13
CA LEU A 150 -35.79 -17.35 -45.30
C LEU A 150 -36.33 -16.07 -44.66
N LYS A 151 -37.64 -15.82 -44.73
CA LYS A 151 -38.27 -14.68 -44.06
C LYS A 151 -38.18 -14.79 -42.53
N THR A 152 -38.44 -15.97 -41.96
CA THR A 152 -38.34 -16.16 -40.52
C THR A 152 -36.88 -16.09 -40.04
N SER A 153 -35.95 -16.67 -40.80
CA SER A 153 -34.51 -16.54 -40.53
C SER A 153 -34.04 -15.09 -40.58
N LEU A 154 -34.42 -14.33 -41.61
CA LEU A 154 -34.08 -12.92 -41.74
C LEU A 154 -34.64 -12.08 -40.57
N ALA A 155 -35.87 -12.36 -40.14
CA ALA A 155 -36.48 -11.70 -38.98
C ALA A 155 -35.71 -12.03 -37.68
N ALA A 156 -35.31 -13.28 -37.49
CA ALA A 156 -34.52 -13.72 -36.35
C ALA A 156 -33.14 -13.04 -36.32
N GLU A 157 -32.42 -13.05 -37.45
CA GLU A 157 -31.13 -12.36 -37.59
C GLU A 157 -31.24 -10.85 -37.36
N THR A 158 -32.32 -10.22 -37.85
CA THR A 158 -32.57 -8.80 -37.61
C THR A 158 -32.81 -8.51 -36.13
N SER A 159 -33.53 -9.39 -35.43
CA SER A 159 -33.76 -9.27 -33.98
C SER A 159 -32.46 -9.48 -33.19
N GLN A 160 -31.67 -10.50 -33.54
CA GLN A 160 -30.38 -10.77 -32.92
C GLN A 160 -29.42 -9.59 -33.12
N ARG A 161 -29.32 -9.06 -34.34
CA ARG A 161 -28.48 -7.90 -34.63
C ARG A 161 -28.88 -6.67 -33.83
N LYS A 162 -30.18 -6.42 -33.64
CA LYS A 162 -30.66 -5.32 -32.77
C LYS A 162 -30.26 -5.54 -31.30
N GLN A 163 -30.36 -6.78 -30.81
CA GLN A 163 -29.95 -7.12 -29.44
C GLN A 163 -28.44 -6.96 -29.24
N GLU A 164 -27.63 -7.41 -30.21
CA GLU A 164 -26.17 -7.24 -30.19
C GLU A 164 -25.78 -5.77 -30.26
N GLU A 165 -26.45 -4.96 -31.09
CA GLU A 165 -26.20 -3.52 -31.16
C GLU A 165 -26.54 -2.81 -29.84
N GLN A 166 -27.64 -3.18 -29.20
CA GLN A 166 -27.98 -2.68 -27.87
C GLN A 166 -26.94 -3.10 -26.82
N SER A 167 -26.49 -4.35 -26.85
CA SER A 167 -25.43 -4.87 -25.97
C SER A 167 -24.11 -4.10 -26.18
N ARG A 168 -23.72 -3.87 -27.44
CA ARG A 168 -22.55 -3.07 -27.80
C ARG A 168 -22.64 -1.66 -27.23
N LEU A 169 -23.81 -1.01 -27.36
CA LEU A 169 -24.03 0.34 -26.85
C LEU A 169 -23.95 0.39 -25.31
N ASN A 170 -24.49 -0.61 -24.62
CA ASN A 170 -24.38 -0.73 -23.16
C ASN A 170 -22.90 -0.87 -22.73
N VAL A 171 -22.15 -1.77 -23.38
CA VAL A 171 -20.71 -1.95 -23.09
C VAL A 171 -19.92 -0.68 -23.37
N GLU A 172 -20.26 0.05 -24.43
CA GLU A 172 -19.60 1.33 -24.75
C GLU A 172 -19.90 2.42 -23.70
N GLN A 173 -21.13 2.45 -23.18
CA GLN A 173 -21.48 3.32 -22.04
C GLN A 173 -20.72 2.93 -20.77
N ASP A 174 -20.64 1.64 -20.45
CA ASP A 174 -19.89 1.14 -19.29
C ASP A 174 -18.39 1.45 -19.41
N LEU A 175 -17.81 1.27 -20.60
CA LEU A 175 -16.41 1.62 -20.87
C LEU A 175 -16.17 3.12 -20.69
N ASN A 176 -17.08 3.97 -21.17
CA ASN A 176 -16.98 5.42 -20.99
C ASN A 176 -17.11 5.82 -19.51
N HIS A 177 -18.03 5.18 -18.77
CA HIS A 177 -18.17 5.38 -17.33
C HIS A 177 -16.89 4.97 -16.59
N LEU A 178 -16.34 3.79 -16.91
CA LEU A 178 -15.12 3.26 -16.30
C LEU A 178 -13.89 4.13 -16.61
N ARG A 179 -13.77 4.66 -17.83
CA ARG A 179 -12.73 5.63 -18.18
C ARG A 179 -12.83 6.89 -17.33
N LYS A 180 -14.03 7.44 -17.16
CA LYS A 180 -14.25 8.63 -16.34
C LYS A 180 -13.93 8.39 -14.87
N THR A 181 -14.38 7.27 -14.30
CA THR A 181 -14.09 6.93 -12.89
C THR A 181 -12.60 6.66 -12.69
N TYR A 182 -11.93 6.04 -13.65
CA TYR A 182 -10.47 5.87 -13.65
C TYR A 182 -9.73 7.21 -13.68
N ASP A 183 -10.12 8.12 -14.57
CA ASP A 183 -9.49 9.45 -14.65
C ASP A 183 -9.72 10.28 -13.39
N ASP A 184 -10.91 10.22 -12.81
CA ASP A 184 -11.22 10.87 -11.54
C ASP A 184 -10.41 10.24 -10.39
N ALA A 185 -10.32 8.91 -10.32
CA ALA A 185 -9.50 8.21 -9.33
C ALA A 185 -8.01 8.60 -9.46
N LYS A 186 -7.48 8.62 -10.68
CA LYS A 186 -6.10 9.06 -10.98
C LYS A 186 -5.87 10.49 -10.53
N ARG A 187 -6.77 11.43 -10.85
CA ARG A 187 -6.69 12.82 -10.39
C ARG A 187 -6.69 12.94 -8.87
N THR A 188 -7.54 12.18 -8.17
CA THR A 188 -7.56 12.20 -6.69
C THR A 188 -6.29 11.60 -6.08
N PHE A 189 -5.69 10.61 -6.73
CA PHE A 189 -4.45 9.98 -6.29
C PHE A 189 -3.26 10.91 -6.50
N ASP A 190 -3.14 11.52 -7.68
CA ASP A 190 -2.10 12.52 -7.98
C ASP A 190 -2.19 13.72 -7.04
N LYS A 191 -3.41 14.18 -6.72
CA LYS A 191 -3.63 15.23 -5.71
C LYS A 191 -3.13 14.78 -4.33
N ARG A 192 -3.48 13.57 -3.89
CA ARG A 192 -3.02 13.00 -2.61
C ARG A 192 -1.50 12.86 -2.55
N ILE A 193 -0.84 12.48 -3.65
CA ILE A 193 0.63 12.44 -3.71
C ILE A 193 1.20 13.84 -3.53
N LYS A 194 0.74 14.83 -4.30
CA LYS A 194 1.21 16.22 -4.19
C LYS A 194 1.00 16.80 -2.79
N ASP A 195 -0.15 16.52 -2.17
CA ASP A 195 -0.44 16.97 -0.80
C ASP A 195 0.47 16.29 0.23
N LYS A 196 0.76 14.99 0.06
CA LYS A 196 1.74 14.27 0.91
C LYS A 196 3.16 14.79 0.73
N GLU A 197 3.59 15.07 -0.51
CA GLU A 197 4.90 15.66 -0.80
C GLU A 197 5.03 17.04 -0.16
N ARG A 198 4.01 17.89 -0.28
CA ARG A 198 3.96 19.20 0.40
C ARG A 198 4.04 19.07 1.91
N HIS A 199 3.25 18.18 2.50
CA HIS A 199 3.27 17.96 3.94
C HIS A 199 4.65 17.42 4.39
N ALA A 200 5.27 16.51 3.63
CA ALA A 200 6.60 16.00 3.95
C ALA A 200 7.65 17.12 3.90
N LEU A 201 7.63 17.96 2.86
CA LEU A 201 8.50 19.13 2.75
C LEU A 201 8.28 20.13 3.90
N GLU A 202 7.03 20.36 4.30
CA GLU A 202 6.71 21.23 5.43
C GLU A 202 7.25 20.68 6.76
N THR A 203 7.08 19.37 7.00
CA THR A 203 7.64 18.69 8.18
C THR A 203 9.17 18.78 8.19
N VAL A 204 9.82 18.53 7.06
CA VAL A 204 11.28 18.65 6.93
C VAL A 204 11.71 20.10 7.19
N SER A 205 11.05 21.08 6.59
CA SER A 205 11.36 22.51 6.80
C SER A 205 11.19 22.93 8.25
N LYS A 206 10.18 22.41 8.97
CA LYS A 206 10.00 22.65 10.42
C LYS A 206 11.16 22.04 11.21
N SER A 207 11.50 20.78 10.94
CA SER A 207 12.62 20.11 11.60
C SER A 207 13.97 20.79 11.32
N ASP A 208 14.19 21.30 10.11
CA ASP A 208 15.40 22.05 9.74
C ASP A 208 15.48 23.39 10.51
N ALA A 209 14.35 24.07 10.68
CA ALA A 209 14.28 25.28 11.50
C ALA A 209 14.63 24.97 12.96
N ASP A 210 14.09 23.89 13.52
CA ASP A 210 14.38 23.44 14.88
C ASP A 210 15.86 23.06 15.04
N VAL A 211 16.44 22.31 14.09
CA VAL A 211 17.86 21.96 14.10
C VAL A 211 18.74 23.21 14.06
N ARG A 212 18.39 24.22 13.25
CA ARG A 212 19.10 25.51 13.23
C ARG A 212 18.98 26.23 14.57
N TYR A 213 17.78 26.25 15.16
CA TYR A 213 17.55 26.85 16.48
C TYR A 213 18.40 26.19 17.56
N TYR A 214 18.34 24.86 17.69
CA TYR A 214 19.12 24.12 18.68
C TYR A 214 20.63 24.23 18.44
N ARG A 215 21.09 24.24 17.18
CA ARG A 215 22.50 24.48 16.85
C ARG A 215 22.95 25.87 17.30
N GLY A 216 22.12 26.89 17.09
CA GLY A 216 22.39 28.25 17.57
C GLY A 216 22.42 28.34 19.10
N ALA A 217 21.48 27.68 19.78
CA ALA A 217 21.45 27.61 21.24
C ALA A 217 22.69 26.89 21.82
N LEU A 218 23.11 25.78 21.21
CA LEU A 218 24.34 25.07 21.58
C LEU A 218 25.59 25.93 21.37
N GLY A 219 25.65 26.71 20.28
CA GLY A 219 26.74 27.67 20.04
C GLY A 219 26.84 28.71 21.15
N LYS A 220 25.71 29.35 21.51
CA LYS A 220 25.65 30.32 22.61
C LYS A 220 26.08 29.71 23.94
N LEU A 221 25.57 28.51 24.26
CA LEU A 221 25.93 27.80 25.49
C LEU A 221 27.43 27.49 25.53
N ARG A 222 28.01 27.05 24.40
CA ARG A 222 29.44 26.79 24.28
C ARG A 222 30.28 28.06 24.50
N ASP A 223 29.86 29.19 23.95
CA ASP A 223 30.53 30.48 24.16
C ASP A 223 30.42 30.94 25.62
N GLU A 224 29.27 30.76 26.26
CA GLU A 224 29.06 31.07 27.68
C GLU A 224 29.92 30.19 28.58
N VAL A 225 29.98 28.88 28.31
CA VAL A 225 30.85 27.94 29.02
C VAL A 225 32.31 28.32 28.82
N GLY A 226 32.75 28.58 27.59
CA GLY A 226 34.13 29.02 27.31
C GLY A 226 34.50 30.32 28.03
N LYS A 227 33.58 31.29 28.13
CA LYS A 227 33.77 32.51 28.92
C LYS A 227 33.89 32.21 30.42
N LYS A 228 33.02 31.34 30.96
CA LYS A 228 33.06 30.92 32.37
C LYS A 228 34.34 30.15 32.69
N GLU A 229 34.78 29.24 31.82
CA GLU A 229 36.04 28.50 31.95
C GLU A 229 37.25 29.45 31.92
N SER A 230 37.26 30.43 31.02
CA SER A 230 38.31 31.45 30.99
C SER A 230 38.33 32.29 32.27
N ALA A 231 37.15 32.69 32.77
CA ALA A 231 37.03 33.42 34.04
C ALA A 231 37.51 32.58 35.24
N LEU A 232 37.09 31.31 35.33
CA LEU A 232 37.54 30.39 36.37
C LEU A 232 39.05 30.18 36.33
N THR A 233 39.62 29.97 35.13
CA THR A 233 41.07 29.86 34.95
C THR A 233 41.79 31.11 35.43
N LYS A 234 41.27 32.31 35.19
CA LYS A 234 41.83 33.56 35.73
C LYS A 234 41.78 33.59 37.26
N THR A 235 40.62 33.28 37.85
CA THR A 235 40.49 33.24 39.32
C THR A 235 41.40 32.21 39.97
N ILE A 236 41.64 31.06 39.33
CA ILE A 236 42.59 30.05 39.82
C ILE A 236 44.00 30.63 39.85
N HIS A 237 44.45 31.30 38.79
CA HIS A 237 45.77 31.93 38.77
C HIS A 237 45.90 33.06 39.81
N GLU A 238 44.87 33.87 39.99
CA GLU A 238 44.83 34.91 41.03
C GLU A 238 44.96 34.31 42.43
N LEU A 239 44.17 33.27 42.73
CA LEU A 239 44.23 32.57 44.01
C LEU A 239 45.57 31.86 44.24
N GLN A 240 46.14 31.26 43.20
CA GLN A 240 47.50 30.67 43.27
C GLN A 240 48.56 31.73 43.57
N ALA A 241 48.47 32.91 42.94
CA ALA A 241 49.38 34.02 43.21
C ALA A 241 49.21 34.57 44.63
N GLU A 242 47.98 34.69 45.13
CA GLU A 242 47.72 35.06 46.52
C GLU A 242 48.26 34.02 47.51
N LEU A 243 48.07 32.73 47.23
CA LEU A 243 48.56 31.64 48.05
C LEU A 243 50.09 31.65 48.09
N ALA A 244 50.76 31.79 46.94
CA ALA A 244 52.21 31.93 46.89
C ALA A 244 52.73 33.16 47.66
N ARG A 245 52.03 34.30 47.61
CA ARG A 245 52.37 35.48 48.43
C ARG A 245 52.20 35.21 49.92
N LYS A 246 51.12 34.53 50.32
CA LYS A 246 50.88 34.14 51.71
C LYS A 246 51.92 33.14 52.20
N ASP A 247 52.30 32.17 51.38
CA ASP A 247 53.35 31.19 51.72
C ASP A 247 54.71 31.87 51.89
N ALA A 248 55.11 32.74 50.95
CA ALA A 248 56.34 33.52 51.08
C ALA A 248 56.34 34.39 52.35
N LYS A 249 55.21 35.00 52.69
CA LYS A 249 55.06 35.77 53.94
C LYS A 249 55.16 34.86 55.17
N SER A 250 54.53 33.69 55.14
CA SER A 250 54.58 32.70 56.21
C SER A 250 56.01 32.21 56.44
N ASP A 251 56.76 31.93 55.37
CA ASP A 251 58.15 31.49 55.47
C ASP A 251 59.08 32.61 55.96
N MET A 252 58.84 33.86 55.56
CA MET A 252 59.52 35.02 56.12
C MET A 252 59.23 35.16 57.63
N GLN A 253 57.96 35.02 58.04
CA GLN A 253 57.57 35.05 59.45
C GLN A 253 58.19 33.90 60.25
N LYS A 254 58.23 32.68 59.71
CA LYS A 254 58.93 31.53 60.33
C LYS A 254 60.42 31.81 60.51
N SER A 255 61.05 32.38 59.48
CA SER A 255 62.48 32.73 59.53
C SER A 255 62.76 33.81 60.58
N GLN A 256 61.88 34.81 60.68
CA GLN A 256 61.94 35.85 61.70
C GLN A 256 61.71 35.28 63.11
N ILE A 257 60.72 34.39 63.29
CA ILE A 257 60.49 33.69 64.57
C ILE A 257 61.74 32.92 64.97
N LYS A 258 62.32 32.14 64.05
CA LYS A 258 63.53 31.38 64.32
C LYS A 258 64.70 32.27 64.74
N SER A 259 64.90 33.40 64.05
CA SER A 259 65.91 34.39 64.43
C SER A 259 65.67 34.97 65.82
N LEU A 260 64.42 35.27 66.17
CA LEU A 260 64.05 35.76 67.50
C LEU A 260 64.20 34.67 68.58
N GLU A 261 63.91 33.42 68.25
CA GLU A 261 64.14 32.26 69.13
C GLU A 261 65.65 32.08 69.42
N ASP A 262 66.50 32.16 68.38
CA ASP A 262 67.96 32.11 68.51
C ASP A 262 68.51 33.27 69.36
N GLU A 263 67.99 34.50 69.15
CA GLU A 263 68.34 35.67 69.98
C GLU A 263 67.92 35.47 71.44
N LEU A 264 66.73 34.93 71.67
CA LEU A 264 66.20 34.67 73.01
C LEU A 264 67.01 33.57 73.71
N GLU A 265 67.43 32.53 72.99
CA GLU A 265 68.33 31.50 73.49
C GLU A 265 69.70 32.09 73.86
N LYS A 266 70.25 32.96 73.01
CA LYS A 266 71.50 33.69 73.31
C LYS A 266 71.36 34.56 74.55
N ILE A 267 70.28 35.35 74.68
CA ILE A 267 70.00 36.16 75.86
C ILE A 267 69.85 35.29 77.11
N LYS A 268 69.16 34.13 77.02
CA LYS A 268 69.05 33.18 78.13
C LYS A 268 70.41 32.63 78.55
N SER A 269 71.25 32.26 77.59
CA SER A 269 72.62 31.80 77.84
C SER A 269 73.46 32.90 78.49
N ASP A 270 73.41 34.13 77.95
CA ASP A 270 74.12 35.29 78.48
C ASP A 270 73.61 35.64 79.89
N THR A 271 72.31 35.60 80.14
CA THR A 271 71.70 35.82 81.46
C THR A 271 72.11 34.74 82.46
N SER A 272 72.14 33.48 82.03
CA SER A 272 72.65 32.36 82.85
C SER A 272 74.14 32.53 83.17
N GLY A 273 74.93 32.96 82.19
CA GLY A 273 76.33 33.33 82.34
C GLY A 273 76.52 34.46 83.34
N GLN A 274 75.80 35.56 83.16
CA GLN A 274 75.77 36.71 84.08
C GLN A 274 75.33 36.30 85.48
N SER A 275 74.31 35.46 85.63
CA SER A 275 73.87 34.95 86.93
C SER A 275 74.97 34.13 87.62
N ARG A 276 75.72 33.31 86.87
CA ARG A 276 76.86 32.55 87.41
C ARG A 276 78.00 33.48 87.82
N ASP A 277 78.30 34.49 87.02
CA ASP A 277 79.36 35.46 87.33
C ASP A 277 78.97 36.37 88.50
N MET A 278 77.71 36.79 88.59
CA MET A 278 77.16 37.48 89.77
C MET A 278 77.26 36.60 91.03
N ALA A 279 76.96 35.30 90.94
CA ALA A 279 77.13 34.38 92.06
C ALA A 279 78.61 34.27 92.49
N LYS A 280 79.55 34.21 91.54
CA LYS A 280 81.00 34.22 91.85
C LYS A 280 81.43 35.54 92.49
N ILE A 281 80.96 36.67 91.99
CA ILE A 281 81.28 38.00 92.55
C ILE A 281 80.70 38.10 93.96
N ASN A 282 79.45 37.72 94.18
CA ASN A 282 78.84 37.70 95.51
C ASN A 282 79.61 36.78 96.48
N ALA A 283 80.05 35.61 96.04
CA ALA A 283 80.89 34.72 96.85
C ALA A 283 82.24 35.36 97.20
N LYS A 284 82.90 36.03 96.24
CA LYS A 284 84.13 36.81 96.49
C LYS A 284 83.87 37.94 97.49
N LEU A 285 82.79 38.69 97.32
CA LEU A 285 82.40 39.80 98.17
C LEU A 285 82.12 39.34 99.61
N LEU A 286 81.46 38.19 99.78
CA LEU A 286 81.27 37.52 101.07
C LEU A 286 82.60 37.11 101.71
N SER A 287 83.54 36.57 100.92
CA SER A 287 84.87 36.20 101.43
C SER A 287 85.67 37.42 101.89
N GLU A 288 85.64 38.51 101.13
CA GLU A 288 86.29 39.78 101.48
C GLU A 288 85.58 40.44 102.67
N SER A 289 84.25 40.39 102.74
CA SER A 289 83.47 40.88 103.89
C SER A 289 83.81 40.12 105.18
N ASN A 290 83.92 38.79 105.12
CA ASN A 290 84.36 37.98 106.26
C ASN A 290 85.81 38.28 106.66
N LYS A 291 86.68 38.55 105.70
CA LYS A 291 88.07 38.98 105.95
C LYS A 291 88.10 40.35 106.60
N ASN A 292 87.28 41.29 106.14
CA ASN A 292 87.12 42.62 106.74
C ASN A 292 86.60 42.53 108.17
N LYS A 293 85.58 41.70 108.42
CA LYS A 293 85.07 41.47 109.78
C LYS A 293 86.12 40.93 110.73
N ARG A 294 86.95 39.97 110.27
CA ARG A 294 88.10 39.48 111.07
C ARG A 294 89.12 40.57 111.36
N LEU A 295 89.38 41.46 110.39
CA LEU A 295 90.27 42.60 110.59
C LEU A 295 89.66 43.63 111.55
N GLU A 296 88.35 43.91 111.47
CA GLU A 296 87.64 44.75 112.43
C GLU A 296 87.69 44.18 113.85
N ASP A 297 87.46 42.87 114.01
CA ASP A 297 87.58 42.21 115.31
C ASP A 297 89.02 42.30 115.85
N LYS A 298 90.03 42.17 114.98
CA LYS A 298 91.45 42.37 115.33
C LYS A 298 91.75 43.79 115.79
N ILE A 299 91.16 44.79 115.13
CA ILE A 299 91.29 46.21 115.50
C ILE A 299 90.66 46.46 116.87
N LYS A 300 89.47 45.90 117.14
CA LYS A 300 88.82 46.02 118.47
C LYS A 300 89.65 45.37 119.58
N GLU A 301 90.27 44.22 119.31
CA GLU A 301 91.20 43.54 120.23
C GLU A 301 92.39 44.46 120.59
N LEU A 302 93.01 45.06 119.58
CA LEU A 302 94.14 46.00 119.75
C LEU A 302 93.72 47.28 120.49
N ASP A 303 92.53 47.82 120.23
CA ASP A 303 92.01 48.99 120.96
C ASP A 303 91.77 48.68 122.45
N GLU A 304 91.26 47.49 122.77
CA GLU A 304 91.11 46.99 124.16
C GLU A 304 92.47 46.85 124.85
N GLU A 305 93.49 46.33 124.16
CA GLU A 305 94.86 46.24 124.68
C GLU A 305 95.49 47.61 124.92
N VAL A 306 95.34 48.56 123.98
CA VAL A 306 95.82 49.95 124.12
C VAL A 306 95.10 50.65 125.28
N ARG A 307 93.80 50.42 125.45
CA ARG A 307 93.03 50.97 126.58
C ARG A 307 93.55 50.43 127.92
N LYS A 308 93.79 49.12 128.02
CA LYS A 308 94.39 48.48 129.23
C LYS A 308 95.80 49.00 129.51
N ALA A 309 96.62 49.19 128.48
CA ALA A 309 97.97 49.75 128.61
C ALA A 309 97.94 51.20 129.10
N ARG A 310 97.09 52.06 128.51
CA ARG A 310 96.87 53.43 128.99
C ARG A 310 96.38 53.48 130.43
N GLN A 311 95.46 52.60 130.81
CA GLN A 311 94.93 52.55 132.17
C GLN A 311 96.01 52.13 133.20
N LYS A 312 96.89 51.19 132.84
CA LYS A 312 98.09 50.85 133.63
C LYS A 312 99.09 52.00 133.73
N GLN A 313 99.30 52.77 132.65
CA GLN A 313 100.22 53.90 132.66
C GLN A 313 99.72 55.04 133.56
N VAL A 314 98.41 55.32 133.55
CA VAL A 314 97.78 56.32 134.43
C VAL A 314 97.85 55.88 135.90
N SER A 315 97.65 54.59 136.21
CA SER A 315 97.76 54.11 137.59
C SER A 315 99.19 54.22 138.13
N LEU A 316 100.19 53.85 137.31
CA LEU A 316 101.62 53.99 137.66
C LEU A 316 102.01 55.45 137.90
N SER A 317 101.55 56.36 137.03
CA SER A 317 101.82 57.80 137.18
C SER A 317 101.22 58.38 138.47
N ASN A 318 99.99 58.00 138.81
CA ASN A 318 99.33 58.44 140.05
C ASN A 318 100.02 57.89 141.32
N GLU A 319 100.53 56.65 141.28
CA GLU A 319 101.25 56.05 142.39
C GLU A 319 102.63 56.71 142.61
N GLN A 320 103.29 57.10 141.52
CA GLN A 320 104.55 57.85 141.53
C GLN A 320 104.37 59.26 142.10
N ALA A 321 103.30 59.97 141.72
CA ALA A 321 102.95 61.29 142.26
C ALA A 321 102.64 61.25 143.77
N ARG A 322 101.99 60.19 144.28
CA ARG A 322 101.74 60.01 145.72
C ARG A 322 103.03 59.81 146.52
N ARG A 323 103.98 59.02 146.00
CA ARG A 323 105.29 58.83 146.64
C ARG A 323 106.09 60.12 146.68
N GLU A 324 106.10 60.89 145.61
CA GLU A 324 106.80 62.17 145.54
C GLU A 324 106.25 63.18 146.56
N ASN A 325 104.92 63.25 146.71
CA ASN A 325 104.28 64.18 147.65
C ASN A 325 104.53 63.82 149.13
N SER A 326 104.63 62.52 149.45
CA SER A 326 105.00 62.03 150.79
C SER A 326 106.43 62.44 151.18
N ILE A 327 107.37 62.37 150.24
CA ILE A 327 108.77 62.78 150.45
C ILE A 327 108.88 64.29 150.68
N ARG A 328 108.12 65.12 149.94
CA ARG A 328 108.09 66.58 150.17
C ARG A 328 107.61 66.95 151.58
N ASN A 329 106.60 66.25 152.10
CA ASN A 329 106.08 66.51 153.46
C ASN A 329 107.08 66.11 154.55
N GLN A 330 107.83 65.01 154.38
CA GLN A 330 108.89 64.63 155.32
C GLN A 330 110.05 65.64 155.33
N PHE A 331 110.38 66.21 154.17
CA PHE A 331 111.45 67.21 154.05
C PHE A 331 111.07 68.52 154.76
N LYS A 332 109.84 68.99 154.57
CA LYS A 332 109.31 70.19 155.22
C LYS A 332 109.24 70.05 156.75
N GLY A 333 108.89 68.86 157.25
CA GLY A 333 108.89 68.56 158.69
C GLY A 333 110.28 68.65 159.32
N ARG A 334 111.33 68.17 158.61
CA ARG A 334 112.71 68.27 159.09
C ARG A 334 113.26 69.70 159.04
N GLU A 335 112.88 70.51 158.06
CA GLU A 335 113.23 71.94 158.02
C GLU A 335 112.68 72.72 159.23
N GLU A 336 111.43 72.47 159.62
CA GLU A 336 110.80 73.15 160.76
C GLU A 336 111.41 72.74 162.13
N GLU A 337 111.97 71.53 162.24
CA GLU A 337 112.74 71.11 163.42
C GLU A 337 114.14 71.76 163.48
N LEU A 338 114.77 71.95 162.33
CA LEU A 338 116.08 72.63 162.22
C LEU A 338 115.98 74.11 162.61
N VAL A 339 114.92 74.80 162.18
CA VAL A 339 114.68 76.21 162.54
C VAL A 339 114.45 76.37 164.05
N ARG A 340 113.70 75.45 164.67
CA ARG A 340 113.44 75.46 166.13
C ARG A 340 114.69 75.19 166.95
N SER A 341 115.57 74.31 166.49
CA SER A 341 116.84 74.02 167.17
C SER A 341 117.83 75.18 167.05
N LEU A 342 117.92 75.83 165.88
CA LEU A 342 118.74 77.03 165.68
C LEU A 342 118.29 78.21 166.56
N ALA A 343 116.97 78.43 166.71
CA ALA A 343 116.44 79.47 167.59
C ALA A 343 116.78 79.21 169.08
N LYS A 344 116.84 77.93 169.49
CA LYS A 344 117.16 77.53 170.87
C LYS A 344 118.65 77.74 171.19
N ILE A 345 119.52 77.41 170.24
CA ILE A 345 120.97 77.69 170.33
C ILE A 345 121.22 79.20 170.44
N ALA A 346 120.59 80.01 169.58
CA ALA A 346 120.72 81.47 169.63
C ALA A 346 120.25 82.07 170.98
N SER A 347 119.24 81.47 171.63
CA SER A 347 118.80 81.91 172.96
C SER A 347 119.77 81.55 174.09
N LEU A 348 120.46 80.41 173.96
CA LEU A 348 121.45 79.93 174.93
C LEU A 348 122.76 80.71 174.79
N GLU A 349 123.17 81.05 173.57
CA GLU A 349 124.31 81.93 173.31
C GLU A 349 124.08 83.32 173.92
N LYS A 350 122.88 83.91 173.79
CA LYS A 350 122.54 85.17 174.46
C LYS A 350 122.62 85.09 175.97
N LYS A 351 122.22 83.96 176.57
CA LYS A 351 122.26 83.73 178.02
C LYS A 351 123.70 83.63 178.55
N ILE A 352 124.57 82.92 177.82
CA ILE A 352 125.99 82.78 178.15
C ILE A 352 126.68 84.16 178.10
N ILE A 353 126.41 84.96 177.07
CA ILE A 353 126.97 86.32 176.94
C ILE A 353 126.57 87.21 178.12
N THR A 354 125.31 87.19 178.55
CA THR A 354 124.86 87.95 179.73
C THR A 354 125.49 87.48 181.04
N GLN A 355 125.73 86.18 181.19
CA GLN A 355 126.37 85.65 182.40
C GLN A 355 127.88 85.95 182.43
N ASP A 356 128.55 85.94 181.28
CA ASP A 356 129.95 86.35 181.16
C ASP A 356 130.14 87.86 181.46
N GLU A 357 129.17 88.71 181.11
CA GLU A 357 129.19 90.14 181.48
C GLU A 357 128.94 90.37 182.98
N GLU A 358 128.17 89.51 183.63
CA GLU A 358 127.91 89.56 185.07
C GLU A 358 129.15 89.11 185.89
N ILE A 359 129.87 88.09 185.40
CA ILE A 359 131.17 87.67 185.95
C ILE A 359 132.22 88.79 185.83
N ARG A 360 132.22 89.56 184.72
CA ARG A 360 133.10 90.75 184.61
C ARG A 360 132.75 91.86 185.58
N ARG A 361 131.47 92.09 185.88
CA ARG A 361 131.06 93.16 186.82
C ARG A 361 131.43 92.83 188.27
N LEU A 362 131.30 91.58 188.71
CA LEU A 362 131.60 91.21 190.09
C LEU A 362 133.11 91.14 190.39
N ASN A 363 133.95 90.80 189.41
CA ASN A 363 135.41 90.90 189.55
C ASN A 363 135.93 92.36 189.66
N SER A 364 135.11 93.36 189.33
CA SER A 364 135.49 94.79 189.35
C SER A 364 135.18 95.52 190.67
N ARG A 365 134.79 94.79 191.72
CA ARG A 365 134.57 95.33 193.08
C ARG A 365 135.34 94.57 194.16
N LEU A 366 136.62 94.36 193.87
CA LEU A 366 137.69 94.68 194.82
C LEU A 366 137.85 96.20 194.89
#